data_AF-A0AAX6G2K0-F1
#
_entry.id   AF-A0AAX6G2K0-F1
#
_cell.length_a   1.000
_cell.length_b   1.000
_cell.length_c   1.000
_cell.angle_alpha   90.00
_cell.angle_beta   90.00
_cell.angle_gamma   90.00
#
_symmetry.space_group_name_H-M   'P 1'
#
loop_
_entity.id
_entity.type
_entity.pdbx_description
1 polymer ?
#
loop_
_entity_poly.entity_id
_entity_poly.type
_entity_poly.pdbx_seq_one_letter_code
_entity_poly.pdbx_strand_id
1 'polypeptide(L)' 'MSTSSAVDASGNPIPTSAVLTAASKHIATRCRAENMAFINCKKKDQNPEKCLEQGREVTFCVLNL' A
#
# COMPACT_ATOMS: atom_id res chain seq x y z
N MET A 1 19.14 4.77 -20.86
CA MET A 1 18.55 4.41 -19.55
C MET A 1 17.28 5.22 -19.39
N SER A 2 16.11 4.58 -19.41
CA SER A 2 14.84 5.30 -19.23
C SER A 2 14.70 5.70 -17.76
N THR A 3 14.57 6.99 -17.49
CA THR A 3 14.34 7.52 -16.13
C THR A 3 12.95 7.10 -15.67
N SER A 4 12.87 6.14 -14.75
CA SER A 4 11.61 5.75 -14.12
C SER A 4 11.23 6.84 -13.12
N SER A 5 10.21 7.63 -13.44
CA SER A 5 9.68 8.67 -12.55
C SER A 5 8.88 8.04 -11.40
N ALA A 6 9.08 8.54 -10.18
CA ALA A 6 8.34 8.09 -8.98
C ALA A 6 6.95 8.73 -8.83
N VAL A 7 6.65 9.74 -9.65
CA VAL A 7 5.39 10.50 -9.64
C VAL A 7 4.80 10.56 -11.05
N ASP A 8 3.47 10.69 -11.14
CA ASP A 8 2.74 10.91 -12.38
C ASP A 8 2.83 12.38 -12.85
N ALA A 9 2.21 12.69 -13.99
CA ALA A 9 2.21 14.04 -14.55
C ALA A 9 1.50 15.08 -13.65
N SER A 10 0.65 14.63 -12.73
CA SER A 10 -0.07 15.44 -11.75
C SER A 10 0.66 15.54 -10.42
N GLY A 11 1.82 14.88 -10.27
CA GLY A 11 2.61 14.85 -9.05
C GLY A 11 2.18 13.80 -8.01
N ASN A 12 1.24 12.91 -8.34
CA ASN A 12 0.84 11.84 -7.42
C ASN A 12 1.87 10.71 -7.42
N PRO A 13 2.11 10.03 -6.28
CA PRO A 13 3.02 8.90 -6.22
C PRO A 13 2.53 7.74 -7.10
N ILE A 14 3.42 7.20 -7.93
CA ILE A 14 3.13 5.98 -8.71
C ILE A 14 3.56 4.78 -7.85
N PRO A 15 2.65 3.89 -7.42
CA PRO A 15 2.96 2.74 -6.57
C PRO A 15 3.60 1.59 -7.37
N THR A 16 4.70 1.87 -8.08
CA THR A 16 5.50 0.82 -8.72
C THR A 16 6.15 -0.07 -7.66
N SER A 17 6.51 -1.30 -8.03
CA SER A 17 7.20 -2.23 -7.13
C SER A 17 8.51 -1.65 -6.57
N ALA A 18 9.25 -0.87 -7.38
CA ALA A 18 10.47 -0.19 -6.95
C ALA A 18 10.20 0.85 -5.86
N VAL A 19 9.19 1.72 -6.05
CA VAL A 19 8.80 2.74 -5.07
C VAL A 19 8.31 2.10 -3.77
N LEU A 20 7.43 1.10 -3.85
CA LEU A 20 6.91 0.39 -2.67
C LEU A 20 8.02 -0.33 -1.88
N THR A 21 8.99 -0.93 -2.58
CA THR A 21 10.13 -1.61 -1.94
C THR A 21 11.03 -0.59 -1.24
N ALA A 22 11.34 0.54 -1.89
CA ALA A 22 12.13 1.61 -1.31
C ALA A 22 11.44 2.23 -0.07
N ALA A 23 10.13 2.44 -0.12
CA ALA A 23 9.34 3.01 0.98
C ALA A 23 8.96 1.99 2.07
N SER A 24 9.25 0.70 1.89
CA SER A 24 8.73 -0.40 2.73
C SER A 24 8.96 -0.21 4.24
N LYS A 25 10.11 0.34 4.65
CA LYS A 25 10.42 0.60 6.07
C LYS A 25 9.53 1.70 6.67
N HIS A 26 9.24 2.73 5.89
CA HIS A 26 8.33 3.80 6.29
C HIS A 26 6.89 3.28 6.35
N ILE A 27 6.44 2.56 5.32
CA ILE A 27 5.13 1.91 5.25
C ILE A 27 4.90 0.99 6.45
N ALA A 28 5.88 0.14 6.78
CA ALA A 28 5.79 -0.81 7.89
C ALA A 28 5.62 -0.14 9.27
N THR A 29 6.09 1.11 9.41
CA THR A 29 5.99 1.85 10.67
C THR A 29 4.72 2.69 10.71
N ARG A 30 4.44 3.43 9.63
CA ARG A 30 3.37 4.43 9.55
C ARG A 30 1.99 3.81 9.30
N CYS A 31 1.92 2.78 8.46
CA CYS A 31 0.67 2.09 8.11
C CYS A 31 0.56 0.72 8.77
N ARG A 32 1.15 0.54 9.97
CA ARG A 32 1.24 -0.77 10.63
C ARG A 32 -0.15 -1.31 10.98
N ALA A 33 -1.04 -0.45 11.45
CA ALA A 33 -2.36 -0.85 11.94
C ALA A 33 -3.24 -1.38 10.80
N GLU A 34 -3.27 -0.65 9.68
CA GLU A 34 -4.03 -0.94 8.47
C GLU A 34 -3.50 -2.23 7.82
N ASN A 35 -2.17 -2.35 7.69
CA ASN A 35 -1.52 -3.56 7.19
C ASN A 35 -1.89 -4.80 8.03
N MET A 36 -1.83 -4.69 9.37
CA MET A 36 -2.18 -5.79 10.25
C MET A 36 -3.66 -6.14 10.19
N ALA A 37 -4.55 -5.15 10.09
CA ALA A 37 -5.98 -5.36 9.93
C ALA A 37 -6.29 -6.15 8.64
N PHE A 38 -5.66 -5.78 7.53
CA PHE A 38 -5.81 -6.48 6.25
C PHE A 38 -5.28 -7.91 6.31
N ILE A 39 -4.07 -8.13 6.86
CA ILE A 39 -3.49 -9.48 7.01
C ILE A 39 -4.35 -10.35 7.92
N ASN A 40 -4.84 -9.81 9.04
CA ASN A 40 -5.68 -10.55 9.97
C ASN A 40 -7.05 -10.88 9.35
N CYS A 41 -7.61 -10.01 8.51
CA CYS A 41 -8.82 -10.31 7.75
C CYS A 41 -8.59 -11.50 6.82
N LYS A 42 -7.53 -11.46 5.99
CA LYS A 42 -7.17 -12.55 5.06
C LYS A 42 -6.86 -13.88 5.74
N LYS A 43 -6.34 -13.84 6.98
CA LYS A 43 -6.10 -15.05 7.79
C LYS A 43 -7.39 -15.69 8.30
N LYS A 44 -8.43 -14.89 8.55
CA LYS A 44 -9.74 -15.37 9.03
C LYS A 44 -10.59 -15.92 7.90
N ASP A 45 -10.58 -15.25 6.75
CA ASP A 45 -11.36 -15.61 5.57
C ASP A 45 -10.53 -15.37 4.31
N GLN A 46 -10.41 -16.39 3.47
CA GLN A 46 -9.65 -16.30 2.21
C GLN A 46 -10.45 -15.68 1.07
N ASN A 47 -11.75 -15.40 1.26
CA ASN A 47 -12.55 -14.69 0.28
C ASN A 47 -12.05 -13.23 0.14
N PRO A 48 -11.57 -12.83 -1.05
CA PRO A 48 -11.00 -11.50 -1.26
C PRO A 48 -12.01 -10.36 -1.05
N GLU A 49 -13.31 -10.59 -1.29
CA GLU A 49 -14.33 -9.55 -1.16
C GLU A 49 -14.58 -9.12 0.30
N LYS A 50 -14.36 -10.04 1.25
CA LYS A 50 -14.59 -9.80 2.68
C LYS A 50 -13.60 -8.82 3.30
N CYS A 51 -12.45 -8.61 2.65
CA CYS A 51 -11.37 -7.76 3.15
C CYS A 51 -11.15 -6.50 2.29
N LEU A 52 -12.09 -6.16 1.40
CA LEU A 52 -11.96 -5.01 0.50
C LEU A 52 -11.84 -3.69 1.27
N GLU A 53 -12.58 -3.54 2.36
CA GLU A 53 -12.53 -2.31 3.16
C GLU A 53 -11.15 -2.10 3.78
N GLN A 54 -10.60 -3.12 4.45
CA GLN A 54 -9.25 -3.06 5.00
C GLN A 54 -8.19 -2.89 3.90
N GLY A 55 -8.46 -3.42 2.70
CA GLY A 55 -7.65 -3.22 1.50
C GLY A 55 -7.64 -1.76 1.01
N ARG A 56 -8.78 -1.07 1.08
CA ARG A 56 -8.86 0.37 0.79
C ARG A 56 -8.11 1.18 1.83
N GLU A 57 -8.31 0.88 3.11
CA GLU A 57 -7.64 1.59 4.21
C GLU A 57 -6.11 1.50 4.11
N VAL A 58 -5.57 0.31 3.86
CA VAL A 58 -4.10 0.16 3.69
C VAL A 58 -3.59 0.89 2.46
N THR A 59 -4.34 0.86 1.36
CA THR A 59 -3.97 1.57 0.12
C THR A 59 -4.02 3.07 0.32
N PHE A 60 -5.06 3.58 0.98
CA PHE A 60 -5.22 4.99 1.33
C PHE A 60 -4.08 5.46 2.22
N CYS A 61 -3.74 4.72 3.28
CA CYS A 61 -2.60 5.07 4.14
C CYS A 61 -1.30 5.14 3.34
N VAL A 62 -1.00 4.13 2.51
CA VAL A 62 0.26 4.06 1.74
C VAL A 62 0.39 5.19 0.72
N LEU A 63 -0.69 5.59 0.06
CA LEU A 63 -0.68 6.66 -0.95
C LEU A 63 -0.63 8.07 -0.33
N ASN A 64 -0.91 8.21 0.98
CA ASN A 64 -0.92 9.49 1.69
C ASN A 64 0.21 9.61 2.75
N LEU A 65 1.28 8.84 2.62
CA LEU A 65 2.50 8.95 3.45
C LEU A 65 3.30 10.22 3.15
#